data_AF-A0AAU6XU76-F1
#
_entry.id   AF-A0AAU6XU76-F1
#
_cell.length_a   1.000
_cell.length_b   1.000
_cell.length_c   1.000
_cell.angle_alpha   90.00
_cell.angle_beta   90.00
_cell.angle_gamma   90.00
#
_symmetry.space_group_name_H-M   'P 1'
#
loop_
_entity.id
_entity.type
_entity.pdbx_description
1 polymer ?
#
loop_
_entity_poly.entity_id
_entity_poly.type
_entity_poly.pdbx_seq_one_letter_code
_entity_poly.pdbx_strand_id
1 'polypeptide(L)'
;MKLLFSISCILLLITGANKTASAKSAPADTVKNLYKLPGNPFPALPANVGRLFYVQRNPNPNTIVYELKLDSDGQPDADEPVHPYWIRYNEKGQKEDLGYIQRKFAYGVTSKSLGNGKWDVRFVSYKKFPLTLMKAADGKYHIFATISQKQLIVNRIFVKIEGGSFWVPNVRFVEFKGTDPATGKEVTERFKP
;
A
#
# COMPACT_ATOMS: atom_id res chain seq x y z
N MET A 1 26.84 5.10 5.30
CA MET A 1 26.63 6.54 5.49
C MET A 1 25.64 6.74 6.64
N LYS A 2 26.17 6.82 7.86
CA LYS A 2 25.41 7.04 9.10
C LYS A 2 25.28 8.56 9.27
N LEU A 3 24.07 9.09 9.39
CA LEU A 3 23.87 10.50 9.72
C LEU A 3 23.20 10.61 11.08
N LEU A 4 24.00 11.07 12.03
CA LEU A 4 23.62 11.51 13.36
C LEU A 4 22.87 12.84 13.24
N PHE A 5 21.78 13.00 13.98
CA PHE A 5 21.33 14.33 14.42
C PHE A 5 21.22 14.30 15.95
N SER A 6 22.18 14.99 16.57
CA SER A 6 22.22 15.33 17.99
C SER A 6 22.19 16.86 18.05
N ILE A 7 21.17 17.44 18.68
CA ILE A 7 21.27 18.73 19.37
C ILE A 7 20.53 18.57 20.70
N SER A 8 21.29 18.84 21.76
CA SER A 8 20.92 18.78 23.17
C SER A 8 20.91 20.21 23.76
N CYS A 9 20.43 20.33 25.00
CA CYS A 9 20.26 21.52 25.88
C CYS A 9 18.94 22.27 25.68
N ILE A 10 18.10 22.47 26.71
CA ILE A 10 18.44 23.07 28.01
C ILE A 10 17.71 22.35 29.17
N LEU A 11 18.46 22.12 30.25
CA LEU A 11 18.04 21.64 31.57
C LEU A 11 17.64 22.86 32.44
N LEU A 12 16.47 22.82 33.08
CA LEU A 12 16.16 23.68 34.22
C LEU A 12 15.61 22.80 35.35
N LEU A 13 16.42 22.67 36.40
CA LEU A 13 16.10 22.03 37.66
C LEU A 13 15.16 22.94 38.46
N ILE A 14 13.97 22.42 38.81
CA ILE A 14 13.19 22.92 39.94
C ILE A 14 12.78 21.70 40.76
N THR A 15 13.31 21.63 41.97
CA THR A 15 13.01 20.65 43.01
C THR A 15 11.65 20.95 43.65
N GLY A 16 10.84 19.92 43.96
CA GLY A 16 9.64 20.12 44.78
C GLY A 16 8.59 19.00 44.72
N ALA A 17 8.78 17.98 45.55
CA ALA A 17 7.80 17.13 46.25
C ALA A 17 6.56 16.53 45.53
N ASN A 18 6.55 15.20 45.55
CA ASN A 18 5.45 14.27 45.31
C ASN A 18 4.07 14.69 45.85
N LYS A 19 3.06 14.65 44.96
CA LYS A 19 1.75 14.03 45.23
C LYS A 19 1.27 13.29 43.99
N THR A 20 1.07 11.99 44.15
CA THR A 20 0.55 11.05 43.17
C THR A 20 -0.92 11.36 42.85
N ALA A 21 -1.16 12.06 41.74
CA ALA A 21 -2.47 12.15 41.12
C ALA A 21 -2.57 11.07 40.03
N SER A 22 -3.37 10.04 40.32
CA SER A 22 -3.72 8.99 39.37
C SER A 22 -4.54 9.59 38.22
N ALA A 23 -3.92 9.70 37.05
CA ALA A 23 -4.61 10.03 35.81
C ALA A 23 -5.41 8.79 35.36
N LYS A 24 -6.73 8.93 35.34
CA LYS A 24 -7.68 7.91 34.87
C LYS A 24 -7.57 7.78 33.35
N SER A 25 -6.68 6.90 32.87
CA SER A 25 -6.61 6.54 31.45
C SER A 25 -7.74 5.58 31.10
N ALA A 26 -8.56 5.95 30.12
CA ALA A 26 -9.57 5.10 29.51
C ALA A 26 -8.94 3.79 28.95
N PRO A 27 -9.68 2.67 28.92
CA PRO A 27 -9.09 1.34 28.83
C PRO A 27 -8.48 1.05 27.47
N ALA A 28 -7.26 0.51 27.50
CA ALA A 28 -6.59 -0.12 26.38
C ALA A 28 -7.26 -1.48 26.06
N ASP A 29 -8.39 -1.46 25.37
CA ASP A 29 -9.05 -2.67 24.86
C ASP A 29 -9.89 -2.35 23.61
N THR A 30 -9.26 -2.30 22.43
CA THR A 30 -10.05 -2.41 21.18
C THR A 30 -9.31 -3.00 19.98
N VAL A 31 -8.00 -3.25 20.06
CA VAL A 31 -7.27 -3.87 18.93
C VAL A 31 -7.51 -5.40 18.85
N LYS A 32 -7.97 -6.04 19.94
CA LYS A 32 -8.14 -7.51 20.02
C LYS A 32 -9.44 -8.05 19.40
N ASN A 33 -10.42 -7.21 19.06
CA ASN A 33 -11.75 -7.68 18.62
C ASN A 33 -12.05 -7.55 17.12
N LEU A 34 -11.14 -7.00 16.29
CA LEU A 34 -11.32 -6.93 14.83
C LEU A 34 -11.08 -8.28 14.11
N TYR A 35 -10.58 -9.30 14.82
CA TYR A 35 -10.38 -10.66 14.28
C TYR A 35 -11.60 -11.57 14.43
N LYS A 36 -12.75 -11.06 14.91
CA LYS A 36 -13.95 -11.84 15.18
C LYS A 36 -15.09 -11.56 14.19
N LEU A 37 -14.76 -11.40 12.92
CA LEU A 37 -15.73 -11.59 11.84
C LEU A 37 -15.62 -13.05 11.35
N PRO A 38 -16.71 -13.84 11.34
CA PRO A 38 -16.70 -15.12 10.66
C PRO A 38 -16.54 -14.88 9.15
N GLY A 39 -15.34 -15.08 8.61
CA GLY A 39 -15.02 -14.85 7.20
C GLY A 39 -13.58 -14.36 6.96
N ASN A 40 -13.16 -14.33 5.70
CA ASN A 40 -11.84 -13.82 5.30
C ASN A 40 -11.69 -12.33 5.74
N PRO A 41 -10.74 -11.99 6.63
CA PRO A 41 -10.61 -10.62 7.17
C PRO A 41 -10.17 -9.59 6.12
N PHE A 42 -9.77 -10.06 4.93
CA PHE A 42 -9.36 -9.23 3.81
C PHE A 42 -10.33 -9.46 2.65
N PRO A 43 -11.44 -8.70 2.56
CA PRO A 43 -12.43 -8.92 1.52
C PRO A 43 -11.78 -8.77 0.14
N ALA A 44 -12.18 -9.63 -0.80
CA ALA A 44 -11.94 -9.37 -2.21
C ALA A 44 -12.79 -8.16 -2.61
N LEU A 45 -12.20 -7.23 -3.35
CA LEU A 45 -12.96 -6.07 -3.80
C LEU A 45 -13.76 -6.46 -5.06
N PRO A 46 -15.02 -6.03 -5.19
CA PRO A 46 -15.82 -6.28 -6.40
C PRO A 46 -15.12 -5.72 -7.63
N ALA A 47 -15.34 -6.31 -8.81
CA ALA A 47 -14.78 -5.82 -10.07
C ALA A 47 -15.08 -4.33 -10.26
N ASN A 48 -14.06 -3.54 -10.61
CA ASN A 48 -14.19 -2.13 -10.96
C ASN A 48 -13.42 -1.93 -12.27
N VAL A 49 -14.05 -1.26 -13.24
CA VAL A 49 -13.54 -1.06 -14.60
C VAL A 49 -12.20 -0.31 -14.64
N GLY A 50 -11.97 0.62 -13.70
CA GLY A 50 -10.74 1.42 -13.63
C GLY A 50 -9.66 0.86 -12.70
N ARG A 51 -9.97 -0.12 -11.84
CA ARG A 51 -8.99 -0.61 -10.86
C ARG A 51 -7.90 -1.44 -11.54
N LEU A 52 -6.65 -1.03 -11.33
CA LEU A 52 -5.47 -1.76 -11.76
C LEU A 52 -5.17 -2.90 -10.78
N PHE A 53 -4.99 -2.58 -9.50
CA PHE A 53 -4.74 -3.56 -8.44
C PHE A 53 -5.05 -2.97 -7.07
N TYR A 54 -4.87 -3.77 -6.01
CA TYR A 54 -4.99 -3.28 -4.64
C TYR A 54 -3.98 -3.96 -3.69
N VAL A 55 -3.65 -3.26 -2.61
CA VAL A 55 -2.72 -3.70 -1.58
C VAL A 55 -3.48 -3.90 -0.26
N GLN A 56 -3.31 -5.07 0.33
CA GLN A 56 -3.77 -5.40 1.68
C GLN A 56 -2.58 -5.80 2.56
N ARG A 57 -2.74 -5.67 3.87
CA ARG A 57 -1.69 -6.03 4.83
C ARG A 57 -2.30 -6.46 6.15
N ASN A 58 -1.64 -7.35 6.89
CA ASN A 58 -2.02 -7.53 8.30
C ASN A 58 -1.33 -6.45 9.17
N PRO A 59 -1.91 -6.09 10.33
CA PRO A 59 -3.20 -6.54 10.89
C PRO A 59 -4.43 -5.76 10.36
N ASN A 60 -4.24 -4.73 9.54
CA ASN A 60 -5.29 -3.77 9.21
C ASN A 60 -6.02 -4.14 7.89
N PRO A 61 -7.34 -4.39 7.90
CA PRO A 61 -8.09 -4.75 6.71
C PRO A 61 -8.28 -3.59 5.71
N ASN A 62 -7.99 -2.35 6.09
CA ASN A 62 -8.01 -1.20 5.18
C ASN A 62 -7.15 -1.49 3.95
N THR A 63 -7.75 -1.29 2.78
CA THR A 63 -7.16 -1.65 1.50
C THR A 63 -6.75 -0.39 0.76
N ILE A 64 -5.56 -0.38 0.17
CA ILE A 64 -5.16 0.67 -0.78
C ILE A 64 -5.52 0.18 -2.17
N VAL A 65 -6.32 0.94 -2.89
CA VAL A 65 -6.66 0.65 -4.29
C VAL A 65 -5.86 1.57 -5.19
N TYR A 66 -5.36 1.03 -6.29
CA TYR A 66 -4.66 1.76 -7.32
C TYR A 66 -5.52 1.72 -8.57
N GLU A 67 -6.07 2.87 -8.93
CA GLU A 67 -7.00 3.04 -10.04
C GLU A 67 -6.30 3.77 -11.19
N LEU A 68 -6.64 3.41 -12.43
CA LEU A 68 -6.17 4.11 -13.61
C LEU A 68 -6.78 5.52 -13.60
N LYS A 69 -5.92 6.54 -13.68
CA LYS A 69 -6.35 7.92 -13.84
C LYS A 69 -6.37 8.26 -15.32
N LEU A 70 -7.51 8.73 -15.80
CA LEU A 70 -7.68 9.20 -17.18
C LEU A 70 -7.72 10.74 -17.20
N ASP A 71 -7.23 11.32 -18.28
CA ASP A 71 -7.40 12.74 -18.61
C ASP A 71 -8.77 13.03 -19.23
N SER A 72 -9.00 14.28 -19.65
CA SER A 72 -10.24 14.72 -20.29
C SER A 72 -10.52 14.03 -21.62
N ASP A 73 -9.49 13.50 -22.29
CA ASP A 73 -9.58 12.83 -23.59
C ASP A 73 -9.73 11.31 -23.44
N GLY A 74 -9.84 10.82 -22.20
CA GLY A 74 -9.96 9.41 -21.88
C GLY A 74 -8.66 8.61 -22.05
N GLN A 75 -7.52 9.28 -22.19
CA GLN A 75 -6.20 8.66 -22.18
C GLN A 75 -5.64 8.60 -20.75
N PRO A 76 -4.71 7.68 -20.43
CA PRO A 76 -4.04 7.73 -19.14
C PRO A 76 -3.35 9.07 -18.93
N ASP A 77 -3.57 9.66 -17.75
CA ASP A 77 -2.91 10.90 -17.35
C ASP A 77 -1.39 10.78 -17.53
N ALA A 78 -0.77 11.73 -18.23
CA ALA A 78 0.61 11.62 -18.66
C ALA A 78 1.61 11.59 -17.48
N ASP A 79 1.28 12.31 -16.40
CA ASP A 79 2.15 12.52 -15.25
C ASP A 79 1.81 11.56 -14.11
N GLU A 80 0.52 11.37 -13.83
CA GLU A 80 0.00 10.58 -12.72
C GLU A 80 -1.07 9.57 -13.17
N PRO A 81 -0.75 8.60 -14.05
CA PRO A 81 -1.73 7.65 -14.59
C PRO A 81 -2.28 6.64 -13.56
N VAL A 82 -1.77 6.66 -12.33
CA VAL A 82 -2.18 5.75 -11.26
C VAL A 82 -2.56 6.56 -10.02
N HIS A 83 -3.83 6.51 -9.65
CA HIS A 83 -4.39 7.18 -8.48
C HIS A 83 -4.58 6.19 -7.31
N PRO A 84 -3.75 6.27 -6.25
CA PRO A 84 -3.93 5.47 -5.06
C PRO A 84 -4.92 6.11 -4.07
N TYR A 85 -5.80 5.30 -3.48
CA TYR A 85 -6.72 5.74 -2.42
C TYR A 85 -7.04 4.59 -1.45
N TRP A 86 -7.56 4.91 -0.27
CA TRP A 86 -8.01 3.97 0.74
C TRP A 86 -9.44 3.51 0.53
N ILE A 87 -9.71 2.25 0.87
CA ILE A 87 -11.02 1.80 1.35
C ILE A 87 -10.89 1.45 2.83
N ARG A 88 -11.58 2.19 3.69
CA ARG A 88 -11.48 2.10 5.15
C ARG A 88 -12.47 1.10 5.75
N TYR A 89 -12.17 -0.18 5.65
CA TYR A 89 -13.01 -1.27 6.19
C TYR A 89 -13.12 -1.28 7.72
N ASN A 90 -12.15 -0.71 8.45
CA ASN A 90 -12.27 -0.52 9.90
C ASN A 90 -13.26 0.59 10.30
N GLU A 91 -13.80 1.32 9.33
CA GLU A 91 -14.75 2.40 9.53
C GLU A 91 -16.07 2.06 8.83
N LYS A 92 -16.48 2.82 7.79
CA LYS A 92 -17.72 2.58 7.04
C LYS A 92 -17.47 1.98 5.65
N GLY A 93 -16.24 1.56 5.34
CA GLY A 93 -15.85 1.07 4.01
C GLY A 93 -15.79 2.17 2.95
N GLN A 94 -15.68 3.43 3.37
CA GLN A 94 -15.64 4.58 2.46
C GLN A 94 -14.31 4.68 1.70
N LYS A 95 -14.36 5.32 0.52
CA LYS A 95 -13.17 5.74 -0.22
C LYS A 95 -12.58 7.00 0.42
N GLU A 96 -11.25 7.08 0.51
CA GLU A 96 -10.55 8.27 0.98
C GLU A 96 -9.18 8.41 0.32
N ASP A 97 -8.82 9.62 -0.11
CA ASP A 97 -7.52 9.86 -0.73
C ASP A 97 -6.35 9.69 0.24
N LEU A 98 -5.17 9.43 -0.32
CA LEU A 98 -3.94 9.44 0.47
C LEU A 98 -3.57 10.86 0.89
N GLY A 99 -3.39 11.08 2.19
CA GLY A 99 -2.77 12.30 2.71
C GLY A 99 -1.35 12.51 2.16
N TYR A 100 -0.86 13.76 2.18
CA TYR A 100 0.43 14.14 1.58
C TYR A 100 1.60 13.24 2.02
N ILE A 101 1.73 13.00 3.33
CA ILE A 101 2.80 12.16 3.90
C ILE A 101 2.67 10.70 3.41
N GLN A 102 1.46 10.14 3.41
CA GLN A 102 1.24 8.78 2.95
C GLN A 102 1.57 8.61 1.46
N ARG A 103 1.19 9.59 0.64
CA ARG A 103 1.50 9.62 -0.79
C ARG A 103 3.00 9.74 -1.06
N LYS A 104 3.73 10.56 -0.30
CA LYS A 104 5.17 10.77 -0.56
C LYS A 104 6.09 9.71 0.05
N PHE A 105 5.69 9.05 1.14
CA PHE A 105 6.59 8.18 1.91
C PHE A 105 6.11 6.74 2.12
N ALA A 106 4.83 6.42 1.88
CA ALA A 106 4.29 5.09 2.17
C ALA A 106 3.63 4.43 0.96
N TYR A 107 2.38 4.80 0.68
CA TYR A 107 1.48 4.08 -0.23
C TYR A 107 1.35 4.75 -1.60
N GLY A 108 2.06 5.85 -1.84
CA GLY A 108 2.07 6.44 -3.18
C GLY A 108 2.90 5.65 -4.17
N VAL A 109 2.70 5.99 -5.43
CA VAL A 109 3.52 5.52 -6.55
C VAL A 109 4.08 6.72 -7.31
N THR A 110 5.21 6.51 -7.96
CA THR A 110 5.74 7.40 -8.99
C THR A 110 5.61 6.73 -10.33
N SER A 111 5.23 7.51 -11.34
CA SER A 111 5.11 7.04 -12.71
C SER A 111 6.10 7.79 -13.60
N LYS A 112 6.72 7.09 -14.55
CA LYS A 112 7.55 7.69 -15.59
C LYS A 112 7.13 7.13 -16.94
N SER A 113 6.78 7.99 -17.88
CA SER A 113 6.46 7.55 -19.25
C SER A 113 7.67 6.85 -19.87
N LEU A 114 7.39 5.70 -20.50
CA LEU A 114 8.33 4.93 -21.31
C LEU A 114 8.04 5.10 -22.81
N GLY A 115 7.05 5.94 -23.17
CA GLY A 115 6.52 6.05 -24.51
C GLY A 115 5.58 4.90 -24.89
N ASN A 116 4.90 5.04 -26.04
CA ASN A 116 4.01 4.02 -26.61
C ASN A 116 2.92 3.53 -25.65
N GLY A 117 2.37 4.43 -24.83
CA GLY A 117 1.34 4.09 -23.85
C GLY A 117 1.84 3.14 -22.76
N LYS A 118 3.11 3.25 -22.35
CA LYS A 118 3.69 2.49 -21.25
C LYS A 118 4.29 3.43 -20.19
N TRP A 119 4.21 3.03 -18.93
CA TRP A 119 4.83 3.75 -17.82
C TRP A 119 5.57 2.78 -16.90
N ASP A 120 6.75 3.21 -16.43
CA ASP A 120 7.43 2.61 -15.29
C ASP A 120 6.80 3.15 -14.02
N VAL A 121 6.22 2.27 -13.22
CA VAL A 121 5.52 2.58 -11.98
C VAL A 121 6.31 2.00 -10.81
N ARG A 122 6.57 2.82 -9.80
CA ARG A 122 7.33 2.43 -8.61
C ARG A 122 6.60 2.82 -7.35
N PHE A 123 6.56 1.93 -6.36
CA PHE A 123 6.15 2.33 -5.01
C PHE A 123 7.17 3.29 -4.41
N VAL A 124 6.70 4.37 -3.78
CA VAL A 124 7.59 5.32 -3.08
C VAL A 124 8.37 4.63 -1.95
N SER A 125 7.76 3.65 -1.30
CA SER A 125 8.32 2.86 -0.20
C SER A 125 9.24 1.73 -0.63
N TYR A 126 9.24 1.34 -1.92
CA TYR A 126 10.01 0.19 -2.41
C TYR A 126 10.40 0.32 -3.89
N LYS A 127 11.15 1.38 -4.21
CA LYS A 127 11.51 1.75 -5.60
C LYS A 127 12.29 0.69 -6.38
N LYS A 128 12.94 -0.25 -5.70
CA LYS A 128 13.72 -1.33 -6.34
C LYS A 128 12.84 -2.36 -7.08
N PHE A 129 11.53 -2.37 -6.85
CA PHE A 129 10.61 -3.27 -7.55
C PHE A 129 9.90 -2.54 -8.70
N PRO A 130 10.22 -2.86 -9.97
CA PRO A 130 9.54 -2.29 -11.13
C PRO A 130 8.13 -2.85 -11.29
N LEU A 131 7.21 -1.97 -11.65
CA LEU A 131 5.91 -2.32 -12.22
C LEU A 131 5.78 -1.60 -13.56
N THR A 132 5.05 -2.19 -14.49
CA THR A 132 4.80 -1.56 -15.80
C THR A 132 3.31 -1.40 -16.01
N LEU A 133 2.85 -0.16 -16.21
CA LEU A 133 1.50 0.11 -16.71
C LEU A 133 1.50 0.00 -18.23
N MET A 134 0.70 -0.89 -18.80
CA MET A 134 0.53 -1.01 -20.26
C MET A 134 -0.77 -1.72 -20.61
N LYS A 135 -1.18 -1.67 -21.89
CA LYS A 135 -2.32 -2.45 -22.38
C LYS A 135 -1.98 -3.95 -22.43
N ALA A 136 -2.92 -4.79 -22.00
CA ALA A 136 -2.87 -6.23 -22.23
C ALA A 136 -3.60 -6.61 -23.54
N ALA A 137 -3.67 -7.91 -23.84
CA ALA A 137 -4.36 -8.42 -25.03
C ALA A 137 -5.88 -8.12 -25.04
N ASP A 138 -6.47 -7.83 -23.87
CA ASP A 138 -7.87 -7.39 -23.74
C ASP A 138 -8.09 -5.91 -24.10
N GLY A 139 -7.02 -5.19 -24.50
CA GLY A 139 -7.06 -3.78 -24.86
C GLY A 139 -7.13 -2.81 -23.67
N LYS A 140 -7.18 -3.32 -22.44
CA LYS A 140 -7.27 -2.51 -21.22
C LYS A 140 -5.91 -2.33 -20.58
N TYR A 141 -5.75 -1.24 -19.83
CA TYR A 141 -4.55 -0.98 -19.06
C TYR A 141 -4.49 -1.85 -17.81
N HIS A 142 -3.33 -2.46 -17.59
CA HIS A 142 -3.03 -3.30 -16.44
C HIS A 142 -1.66 -2.99 -15.88
N ILE A 143 -1.44 -3.38 -14.63
CA ILE A 143 -0.13 -3.34 -14.00
C ILE A 143 0.53 -4.70 -14.12
N PHE A 144 1.70 -4.72 -14.75
CA PHE A 144 2.52 -5.90 -14.93
C PHE A 144 3.68 -5.89 -13.92
N ALA A 145 3.97 -7.07 -13.37
CA ALA A 145 5.16 -7.34 -12.58
C ALA A 145 5.92 -8.51 -13.16
N THR A 146 7.24 -8.55 -12.95
CA THR A 146 8.07 -9.71 -13.27
C THR A 146 8.62 -10.29 -11.98
N ILE A 147 8.20 -11.52 -11.65
CA ILE A 147 8.63 -12.24 -10.45
C ILE A 147 9.13 -13.61 -10.90
N SER A 148 10.32 -14.00 -10.44
CA SER A 148 10.93 -15.29 -10.82
C SER A 148 11.01 -15.48 -12.35
N GLN A 149 11.37 -14.41 -13.08
CA GLN A 149 11.43 -14.35 -14.55
C GLN A 149 10.09 -14.58 -15.28
N LYS A 150 8.97 -14.63 -14.55
CA LYS A 150 7.61 -14.74 -15.11
C LYS A 150 6.89 -13.41 -15.01
N GLN A 151 6.22 -13.04 -16.10
CA GLN A 151 5.37 -11.85 -16.12
C GLN A 151 3.97 -12.18 -15.58
N LEU A 152 3.41 -11.24 -14.82
CA LEU A 152 2.13 -11.35 -14.14
C LEU A 152 1.36 -10.04 -14.32
N ILE A 153 0.08 -10.11 -14.70
CA ILE A 153 -0.87 -9.01 -14.50
C ILE A 153 -1.28 -9.04 -13.04
N VAL A 154 -0.96 -7.99 -12.28
CA VAL A 154 -1.18 -7.93 -10.83
C VAL A 154 -2.63 -7.56 -10.54
N ASN A 155 -3.34 -8.37 -9.75
CA ASN A 155 -4.69 -8.05 -9.27
C ASN A 155 -4.69 -7.65 -7.79
N ARG A 156 -3.86 -8.32 -6.98
CA ARG A 156 -3.74 -8.10 -5.54
C ARG A 156 -2.30 -8.27 -5.08
N ILE A 157 -1.88 -7.38 -4.19
CA ILE A 157 -0.65 -7.52 -3.40
C ILE A 157 -1.04 -7.66 -1.94
N PHE A 158 -0.49 -8.67 -1.27
CA PHE A 158 -0.65 -8.86 0.17
C PHE A 158 0.70 -8.76 0.88
N VAL A 159 0.79 -7.89 1.88
CA VAL A 159 2.01 -7.68 2.67
C VAL A 159 1.83 -8.34 4.03
N LYS A 160 2.63 -9.38 4.30
CA LYS A 160 2.69 -10.02 5.62
C LYS A 160 3.70 -9.28 6.50
N ILE A 161 3.22 -8.61 7.54
CA ILE A 161 4.02 -7.88 8.52
C ILE A 161 4.09 -8.67 9.84
N GLU A 162 5.29 -8.78 10.42
CA GLU A 162 5.53 -9.44 11.71
C GLU A 162 6.44 -8.57 12.59
N GLY A 163 5.83 -7.67 13.35
CA GLY A 163 6.52 -6.71 14.21
C GLY A 163 7.10 -5.52 13.44
N GLY A 164 8.07 -4.85 14.05
CA GLY A 164 8.64 -3.60 13.55
C GLY A 164 7.96 -2.36 14.14
N SER A 165 8.35 -1.19 13.64
CA SER A 165 7.77 0.09 14.03
C SER A 165 6.70 0.52 13.03
N PHE A 166 5.87 1.49 13.39
CA PHE A 166 4.83 2.03 12.51
C PHE A 166 5.40 2.53 11.16
N TRP A 167 6.60 3.12 11.19
CA TRP A 167 7.28 3.67 10.01
C TRP A 167 8.17 2.65 9.29
N VAL A 168 8.64 1.62 10.00
CA VAL A 168 9.52 0.58 9.46
C VAL A 168 8.99 -0.78 9.90
N PRO A 169 7.96 -1.29 9.21
CA PRO A 169 7.40 -2.60 9.50
C PRO A 169 8.40 -3.70 9.11
N ASN A 170 8.43 -4.78 9.87
CA ASN A 170 9.19 -5.97 9.49
C ASN A 170 8.33 -6.82 8.56
N VAL A 171 8.65 -6.84 7.26
CA VAL A 171 7.88 -7.57 6.25
C VAL A 171 8.42 -8.99 6.12
N ARG A 172 7.60 -9.98 6.49
CA ARG A 172 7.95 -11.41 6.35
C ARG A 172 7.94 -11.85 4.90
N PHE A 173 6.90 -11.47 4.16
CA PHE A 173 6.80 -11.70 2.71
C PHE A 173 5.81 -10.72 2.07
N VAL A 174 5.98 -10.54 0.77
CA VAL A 174 4.99 -9.93 -0.11
C VAL A 174 4.47 -11.01 -1.06
N GLU A 175 3.15 -11.14 -1.15
CA GLU A 175 2.47 -12.05 -2.06
C GLU A 175 1.81 -11.23 -3.18
N PHE A 176 2.06 -11.63 -4.42
CA PHE A 176 1.42 -11.12 -5.61
C PHE A 176 0.47 -12.18 -6.11
N LYS A 177 -0.79 -11.80 -6.24
CA LYS A 177 -1.83 -12.61 -6.84
C LYS A 177 -2.31 -11.92 -8.09
N GLY A 178 -2.40 -12.65 -9.18
CA GLY A 178 -2.95 -12.12 -10.41
C GLY A 178 -3.06 -13.13 -11.53
N THR A 179 -2.93 -12.69 -12.77
CA THR A 179 -3.16 -13.51 -13.96
C THR A 179 -1.91 -13.60 -14.82
N ASP A 180 -1.54 -14.82 -15.24
CA ASP A 180 -0.53 -15.04 -16.26
C ASP A 180 -1.06 -14.53 -17.61
N PRO A 181 -0.41 -13.54 -18.25
CA PRO A 181 -0.90 -12.95 -19.49
C PRO A 181 -0.85 -13.93 -20.68
N ALA A 182 -0.01 -14.97 -20.63
CA ALA A 182 0.10 -15.96 -21.70
C ALA A 182 -0.99 -17.05 -21.61
N THR A 183 -1.34 -17.47 -20.39
CA THR A 183 -2.25 -18.60 -20.18
C THR A 183 -3.63 -18.20 -19.67
N GLY A 184 -3.80 -16.97 -19.19
CA GLY A 184 -5.02 -16.49 -18.54
C GLY A 184 -5.30 -17.11 -17.17
N LYS A 185 -4.41 -17.97 -16.67
CA LYS A 185 -4.58 -18.65 -15.38
C LYS A 185 -4.21 -17.74 -14.22
N GLU A 186 -4.88 -17.94 -13.10
CA GLU A 186 -4.52 -17.28 -11.85
C GLU A 186 -3.17 -17.82 -11.35
N VAL A 187 -2.26 -16.92 -10.96
CA VAL A 187 -0.94 -17.22 -10.44
C VAL A 187 -0.74 -16.46 -9.13
N THR A 188 -0.05 -17.11 -8.19
CA THR A 188 0.37 -16.52 -6.92
C THR A 188 1.87 -16.69 -6.76
N GLU A 189 2.59 -15.59 -6.55
CA GLU A 189 4.03 -15.55 -6.36
C GLU A 189 4.36 -14.83 -5.05
N ARG A 190 5.44 -15.23 -4.37
CA ARG A 190 5.88 -14.60 -3.12
C ARG A 190 7.36 -14.29 -3.17
N PHE A 191 7.76 -13.18 -2.55
CA PHE A 191 9.15 -12.91 -2.24
C PHE A 191 9.32 -12.24 -0.88
N LYS A 192 10.54 -12.30 -0.35
CA LYS A 192 10.94 -11.57 0.86
C LYS A 192 11.69 -10.29 0.47
N PRO A 193 11.19 -9.09 0.84
CA PRO A 193 11.78 -7.81 0.42
C PRO A 193 13.09 -7.43 1.11
#